data_AF-A0A2P6MHW4-F1
#
_entry.id   AF-A0A2P6MHW4-F1
#
_cell.length_a   1.000
_cell.length_b   1.000
_cell.length_c   1.000
_cell.angle_alpha   90.00
_cell.angle_beta   90.00
_cell.angle_gamma   90.00
#
_symmetry.space_group_name_H-M   'P 1'
#
loop_
_entity.id
_entity.type
_entity.pdbx_description
1 polymer ?
#
loop_
_entity_poly.entity_id
_entity_poly.type
_entity_poly.pdbx_seq_one_letter_code
_entity_poly.pdbx_strand_id
1 'polypeptide(L)'
;MSGALDTFYRDLAAGIYNLQYIYAPDLILLGGGISLEPRLIEGVRRKLDELLALIPLAKVTPVIDTCNFKQQANLFGAVYAYRRQELFVKKRMTLIYPEALR
;
A
#
# COMPACT_ATOMS: atom_id res chain seq x y z
N MET A 1 17.91 14.01 -15.48
CA MET A 1 17.30 13.02 -14.56
C MET A 1 17.52 11.64 -15.21
N SER A 2 18.02 10.62 -14.50
CA SER A 2 18.37 9.34 -15.13
C SER A 2 17.13 8.69 -15.75
N GLY A 3 17.20 8.27 -17.02
CA GLY A 3 16.04 7.78 -17.77
C GLY A 3 15.36 6.54 -17.15
N ALA A 4 16.11 5.76 -16.36
CA ALA A 4 15.58 4.60 -15.65
C ALA A 4 14.63 4.98 -14.50
N LEU A 5 14.94 6.03 -13.72
CA LEU A 5 14.10 6.43 -12.60
C LEU A 5 12.80 7.08 -13.06
N ASP A 6 12.87 7.88 -14.13
CA ASP A 6 11.68 8.48 -14.74
C ASP A 6 10.76 7.42 -15.34
N THR A 7 11.34 6.41 -15.99
CA THR A 7 10.61 5.22 -16.48
C THR A 7 9.94 4.47 -15.34
N PHE A 8 10.67 4.21 -14.25
CA PHE A 8 10.12 3.57 -13.06
C PHE A 8 8.91 4.34 -12.49
N TYR A 9 9.00 5.67 -12.35
CA TYR A 9 7.88 6.46 -11.84
C TYR A 9 6.68 6.45 -12.79
N ARG A 10 6.91 6.50 -14.10
CA ARG A 10 5.84 6.45 -15.12
C ARG A 10 5.10 5.11 -15.07
N ASP A 11 5.84 4.01 -15.03
CA ASP A 11 5.25 2.67 -15.04
C ASP A 11 4.49 2.42 -13.72
N LEU A 12 5.03 2.90 -12.60
CA LEU A 12 4.36 2.85 -11.29
C LEU A 12 3.08 3.70 -11.26
N ALA A 13 3.09 4.91 -11.84
CA ALA A 13 1.91 5.76 -11.93
C ALA A 13 0.78 5.10 -12.73
N ALA A 14 1.10 4.43 -13.84
CA ALA A 14 0.13 3.64 -14.60
C ALA A 14 -0.48 2.50 -13.78
N GLY A 15 0.35 1.78 -13.01
CA GLY A 15 -0.11 0.74 -12.09
C GLY A 15 -1.05 1.29 -11.00
N ILE A 16 -0.68 2.41 -10.38
CA ILE A 16 -1.48 3.10 -9.36
C ILE A 16 -2.83 3.56 -9.92
N TYR A 17 -2.83 4.18 -11.11
CA TYR A 17 -4.06 4.55 -11.80
C TYR A 17 -4.96 3.33 -11.99
N ASN A 18 -4.44 2.22 -12.52
CA ASN A 18 -5.24 1.01 -12.73
C ASN A 18 -5.82 0.48 -11.41
N LEU A 19 -5.02 0.41 -10.34
CA LEU A 19 -5.49 -0.05 -9.03
C LEU A 19 -6.58 0.86 -8.47
N GLN A 20 -6.46 2.18 -8.65
CA GLN A 20 -7.49 3.12 -8.19
C GLN A 20 -8.82 2.88 -8.88
N TYR A 21 -8.83 2.70 -10.21
CA TYR A 21 -10.07 2.54 -10.98
C TYR A 21 -10.68 1.14 -10.87
N ILE A 22 -9.90 0.13 -10.47
CA ILE A 22 -10.38 -1.24 -10.23
C ILE A 22 -10.92 -1.40 -8.81
N TYR A 23 -10.18 -0.94 -7.79
CA TYR A 23 -10.45 -1.24 -6.39
C TYR A 23 -11.02 -0.07 -5.58
N ALA A 24 -10.93 1.16 -6.11
CA ALA A 24 -11.33 2.39 -5.42
C ALA A 24 -10.83 2.52 -3.95
N PRO A 25 -9.52 2.30 -3.67
CA PRO A 25 -8.98 2.51 -2.33
C PRO A 25 -8.96 3.99 -1.96
N ASP A 26 -9.05 4.28 -0.66
CA ASP A 26 -8.88 5.64 -0.11
C ASP A 26 -7.41 6.09 -0.11
N LEU A 27 -6.48 5.13 0.00
CA LEU A 27 -5.03 5.38 0.08
C LEU A 27 -4.26 4.16 -0.43
N ILE A 28 -3.25 4.41 -1.27
CA ILE A 28 -2.29 3.39 -1.72
C ILE A 28 -0.94 3.67 -1.06
N LEU A 29 -0.45 2.72 -0.27
CA LEU A 29 0.85 2.80 0.40
C LEU A 29 1.95 2.09 -0.38
N LEU A 30 3.03 2.81 -0.66
CA LEU A 30 4.23 2.30 -1.35
C LEU A 30 5.28 1.84 -0.32
N GLY A 31 5.62 0.56 -0.36
CA GLY A 31 6.58 -0.08 0.55
C GLY A 31 7.88 -0.53 -0.13
N GLY A 32 8.60 -1.44 0.54
CA GLY A 32 9.85 -2.00 0.04
C GLY A 32 11.05 -1.05 0.16
N GLY A 33 12.23 -1.49 -0.30
CA GLY A 33 13.47 -0.71 -0.17
C GLY A 33 13.42 0.66 -0.87
N ILE A 34 12.68 0.76 -1.98
CA ILE A 34 12.50 2.03 -2.72
C ILE A 34 11.77 3.09 -1.90
N SER A 35 10.97 2.72 -0.89
CA SER A 35 10.25 3.67 -0.03
C SER A 35 11.16 4.56 0.84
N LEU A 36 12.47 4.27 0.87
CA LEU A 36 13.51 5.12 1.47
C LEU A 36 13.94 6.29 0.56
N GLU A 37 13.72 6.21 -0.75
CA GLU A 37 14.07 7.30 -1.68
C GLU A 37 13.14 8.50 -1.42
N PRO A 38 13.67 9.64 -0.94
CA PRO A 38 12.85 10.79 -0.54
C PRO A 38 12.00 11.35 -1.69
N ARG A 39 12.47 11.19 -2.93
CA ARG A 39 11.79 11.70 -4.14
C ARG A 39 10.73 10.75 -4.69
N LEU A 40 10.53 9.56 -4.09
CA LEU A 40 9.60 8.56 -4.62
C LEU A 40 8.18 9.12 -4.77
N ILE A 41 7.63 9.70 -3.71
CA ILE A 41 6.25 10.19 -3.73
C ILE A 41 6.08 11.36 -4.70
N GLU A 42 6.99 12.33 -4.67
CA GLU A 42 6.96 13.47 -5.59
C GLU A 42 7.08 13.03 -7.05
N GLY A 43 8.02 12.13 -7.34
CA GLY A 43 8.25 11.62 -8.69
C GLY A 43 7.06 10.85 -9.26
N VAL A 44 6.43 9.99 -8.44
CA VAL A 44 5.24 9.24 -8.85
C VAL A 44 4.03 10.15 -8.98
N ARG A 45 3.81 11.10 -8.06
CA ARG A 45 2.71 12.09 -8.16
C ARG A 45 2.80 12.89 -9.44
N ARG A 46 4.00 13.39 -9.79
CA ARG A 46 4.21 14.11 -11.05
C ARG A 46 3.81 13.27 -12.26
N LYS A 47 4.21 12.00 -12.30
CA LYS A 47 3.84 11.08 -13.40
C LYS A 47 2.36 10.72 -13.42
N LEU A 48 1.73 10.69 -12.26
CA LEU A 48 0.29 10.48 -12.13
C LEU A 48 -0.48 11.70 -12.66
N ASP A 49 -0.05 12.91 -12.33
CA ASP A 49 -0.65 14.15 -12.84
C ASP A 49 -0.51 14.24 -14.38
N GLU A 50 0.68 13.92 -14.91
CA GLU A 50 0.92 13.80 -16.37
C GLU A 50 -0.05 12.79 -17.01
N LEU A 51 -0.24 11.62 -16.38
CA LEU A 51 -1.13 10.57 -16.89
C LEU A 51 -2.60 10.98 -16.85
N LEU A 52 -3.06 11.57 -15.75
CA LEU A 52 -4.46 11.99 -15.58
C LEU A 52 -4.82 13.11 -16.56
N ALA A 53 -3.90 14.03 -16.85
CA ALA A 53 -4.10 15.08 -17.85
C ALA A 53 -4.31 14.51 -19.27
N LEU A 54 -3.78 13.32 -19.57
CA LEU A 54 -3.96 12.64 -20.86
C LEU A 54 -5.27 11.84 -20.96
N ILE A 55 -5.99 11.65 -19.85
CA ILE A 55 -7.19 10.81 -19.80
C ILE A 55 -8.38 11.69 -19.37
N PRO A 56 -9.15 12.27 -20.33
CA PRO A 56 -10.26 13.17 -20.03
C PRO A 56 -11.37 12.56 -19.14
N LEU A 57 -11.48 11.23 -19.12
CA LEU A 57 -12.45 10.50 -18.30
C LEU A 57 -11.97 10.23 -16.87
N ALA A 58 -10.70 10.51 -16.56
CA ALA A 58 -10.16 10.28 -15.25
C ALA A 58 -10.65 11.36 -14.28
N LYS A 59 -11.52 10.98 -13.33
CA LYS A 59 -12.14 11.89 -12.35
C LYS A 59 -11.57 11.76 -10.94
N VAL A 60 -10.89 10.64 -10.66
CA VAL A 60 -10.31 10.34 -9.35
C VAL A 60 -8.79 10.44 -9.44
N THR A 61 -8.22 11.24 -8.54
CA THR A 61 -6.77 11.32 -8.34
C THR A 61 -6.39 10.37 -7.21
N PRO A 62 -5.60 9.32 -7.47
CA PRO A 62 -5.16 8.40 -6.43
C PRO A 62 -4.37 9.11 -5.32
N VAL A 63 -4.73 8.84 -4.06
CA VAL A 63 -3.96 9.31 -2.91
C VAL A 63 -2.87 8.28 -2.62
N ILE A 64 -1.61 8.73 -2.61
CA ILE A 64 -0.44 7.88 -2.38
C ILE A 64 0.46 8.42 -1.28
N ASP A 65 1.04 7.50 -0.52
CA ASP A 65 2.08 7.77 0.47
C ASP A 65 2.98 6.53 0.63
N THR A 66 3.99 6.61 1.49
CA THR A 66 4.89 5.51 1.81
C THR A 66 4.48 4.78 3.09
N CYS A 67 4.77 3.48 3.16
CA CYS A 67 4.57 2.71 4.38
C CYS A 67 5.40 3.27 5.54
N ASN A 68 4.81 3.43 6.72
CA ASN A 68 5.51 3.90 7.93
C ASN A 68 6.74 3.06 8.28
N PHE A 69 6.65 1.74 8.14
CA PHE A 69 7.71 0.80 8.50
C PHE A 69 8.70 0.49 7.36
N LYS A 70 8.54 1.12 6.18
CA LYS A 70 9.48 1.05 5.05
C LYS A 70 9.93 -0.39 4.75
N GLN A 71 11.25 -0.65 4.72
CA GLN A 71 11.80 -2.00 4.47
C GLN A 71 11.46 -3.05 5.54
N GLN A 72 11.05 -2.63 6.74
CA GLN A 72 10.76 -3.56 7.85
C GLN A 72 9.27 -3.95 7.92
N ALA A 73 8.43 -3.42 7.03
CA ALA A 73 6.99 -3.67 7.04
C ALA A 73 6.63 -5.18 6.98
N ASN A 74 7.47 -5.99 6.32
CA ASN A 74 7.30 -7.44 6.25
C ASN A 74 7.43 -8.11 7.63
N LEU A 75 8.41 -7.71 8.44
CA LEU A 75 8.65 -8.27 9.77
C LEU A 75 7.53 -7.92 10.73
N PHE A 76 7.13 -6.64 10.76
CA PHE A 76 5.98 -6.21 11.57
C PHE A 76 4.69 -6.91 11.13
N GLY A 77 4.49 -7.06 9.82
CA GLY A 77 3.35 -7.78 9.25
C GLY A 77 3.29 -9.24 9.71
N ALA A 78 4.43 -9.95 9.71
CA ALA A 78 4.51 -11.34 10.17
C ALA A 78 4.14 -11.48 11.65
N VAL A 79 4.71 -10.62 12.51
CA VAL A 79 4.40 -10.64 13.96
C VAL A 79 2.93 -10.32 14.21
N TYR A 80 2.38 -9.33 13.51
CA TYR A 80 0.97 -8.96 13.64
C TYR A 80 0.05 -10.07 13.15
N ALA A 81 0.37 -10.72 12.02
CA ALA A 81 -0.39 -11.84 11.50
C ALA A 81 -0.45 -13.00 12.49
N TYR A 82 0.69 -13.38 13.08
CA TYR A 82 0.75 -14.41 14.11
C TYR A 82 -0.11 -14.06 15.33
N ARG A 83 0.03 -12.84 15.88
CA ARG A 83 -0.78 -12.38 17.03
C ARG A 83 -2.28 -12.39 16.72
N ARG A 84 -2.68 -11.99 15.52
CA ARG A 84 -4.10 -12.03 15.11
C ARG A 84 -4.63 -13.46 15.05
N GLN A 85 -3.84 -14.41 14.55
CA GLN A 85 -4.22 -15.82 14.52
C GLN A 85 -4.40 -16.39 15.93
N GLU A 86 -3.48 -16.10 16.85
CA GLU A 86 -3.61 -16.52 18.26
C GLU A 86 -4.86 -15.93 18.93
N LEU A 87 -5.13 -14.64 18.71
CA LEU A 87 -6.33 -13.98 19.24
C LEU A 87 -7.62 -14.58 18.67
N PHE A 88 -7.62 -14.90 17.37
CA PHE A 88 -8.76 -15.54 16.72
C PHE A 88 -9.03 -16.92 17.33
N VAL A 89 -7.99 -17.75 17.54
CA VAL A 89 -8.11 -19.06 18.17
C VAL A 89 -8.63 -18.94 19.61
N LYS A 90 -8.05 -18.04 20.41
CA LYS A 90 -8.50 -17.81 21.81
C LYS A 90 -9.96 -17.39 21.85
N LYS A 91 -10.37 -16.41 21.03
CA LYS A 91 -11.76 -15.93 20.98
C LYS A 91 -12.74 -17.03 20.57
N ARG A 92 -12.34 -17.89 19.63
CA ARG A 92 -13.14 -19.04 19.20
C ARG A 92 -13.24 -20.10 20.30
N MET A 93 -12.17 -20.33 21.05
CA MET A 93 -12.15 -21.27 22.18
C MET A 93 -13.03 -20.79 23.33
N THR A 94 -13.04 -19.49 23.65
CA THR A 94 -13.98 -18.90 24.62
C THR A 94 -15.43 -19.02 24.18
N LEU A 95 -15.71 -18.91 22.87
CA LEU A 95 -17.07 -19.04 22.34
C LEU A 95 -17.58 -20.49 22.41
N ILE A 96 -16.71 -21.48 22.16
CA ILE A 96 -17.08 -22.91 22.14
C ILE A 96 -17.03 -23.52 23.55
N TYR A 97 -16.10 -23.07 24.39
CA TYR A 97 -15.85 -23.57 25.74
C TYR A 97 -15.69 -22.41 26.74
N PRO A 98 -16.79 -21.74 27.14
CA PRO A 98 -16.73 -20.56 28.00
C PRO A 98 -16.16 -20.85 29.39
N GLU A 99 -16.17 -22.10 29.85
CA GLU A 99 -15.59 -22.53 31.13
C GLU A 99 -14.07 -22.76 31.10
N ALA A 100 -13.44 -22.88 29.92
CA ALA A 100 -12.03 -23.24 29.79
C ALA A 100 -11.03 -22.10 30.12
N LEU A 101 -11.54 -20.91 30.46
CA LEU A 101 -10.75 -19.72 30.79
C LEU A 101 -10.98 -19.23 32.23
N ARG A 102 -11.67 -20.01 33.07
CA ARG A 102 -11.70 -19.79 34.52
C ARG A 102 -10.46 -20.34 35.19
#